data_AF-W4MAU2-F1
#
_entry.id   AF-W4MAU2-F1
#
_cell.length_a   1.000
_cell.length_b   1.000
_cell.length_c   1.000
_cell.angle_alpha   90.00
_cell.angle_beta   90.00
_cell.angle_gamma   90.00
#
_symmetry.space_group_name_H-M   'P 1'
#
loop_
_entity.id
_entity.type
_entity.pdbx_description
1 polymer ?
#
loop_
_entity_poly.entity_id
_entity_poly.type
_entity_poly.pdbx_seq_one_letter_code
_entity_poly.pdbx_strand_id
1 'polypeptide(L)'
;MSMSADFSAWSQLTAQLLRERRWDEIDMEQLIEEVEDLGRSERNSIKSQLSRLLLHLLKWQYQPQRRSDSWLDSINDARTQIEDKIEDSPSLQSYPAEQLDDAYARARRRAANQTGLPLSTFPAVCPYAVADVLDEDFLPDNAS
;
A
#
# COMPACT_ATOMS: atom_id res chain seq x y z
N MET A 1 16.79 -6.14 -21.81
CA MET A 1 16.66 -7.25 -20.85
C MET A 1 15.61 -6.87 -19.83
N SER A 2 14.76 -7.80 -19.42
CA SER A 2 13.69 -7.54 -18.43
C SER A 2 14.33 -7.28 -17.06
N MET A 3 14.08 -6.10 -16.48
CA MET A 3 14.68 -5.63 -15.21
C MET A 3 14.59 -6.64 -14.06
N SER A 4 13.53 -7.46 -14.01
CA SER A 4 13.27 -8.38 -12.89
C SER A 4 14.18 -9.62 -12.84
N ALA A 5 14.57 -10.15 -14.01
CA ALA A 5 15.42 -11.35 -14.07
C ALA A 5 16.87 -11.03 -13.69
N ASP A 6 17.30 -9.81 -13.98
CA ASP A 6 18.64 -9.33 -13.65
C ASP A 6 18.79 -9.12 -12.14
N PHE A 7 17.78 -8.53 -11.47
CA PHE A 7 17.80 -8.28 -10.04
C PHE A 7 17.83 -9.56 -9.19
N SER A 8 17.04 -10.59 -9.54
CA SER A 8 17.05 -11.84 -8.77
C SER A 8 18.39 -12.57 -8.89
N ALA A 9 19.04 -12.53 -10.05
CA ALA A 9 20.34 -13.16 -10.23
C ALA A 9 21.44 -12.36 -9.52
N TRP A 10 21.42 -11.03 -9.65
CA TRP A 10 22.33 -10.13 -8.95
C TRP A 10 22.23 -10.29 -7.43
N SER A 11 21.02 -10.26 -6.86
CA SER A 11 20.82 -10.37 -5.40
C SER A 11 21.31 -11.72 -4.84
N GLN A 12 21.09 -12.82 -5.56
CA GLN A 12 21.61 -14.14 -5.19
C GLN A 12 23.14 -14.19 -5.22
N LEU A 13 23.76 -13.63 -6.27
CA LEU A 13 25.21 -13.55 -6.39
C LEU A 13 25.81 -12.69 -5.29
N THR A 14 25.28 -11.48 -5.07
CA THR A 14 25.73 -10.57 -4.01
C THR A 14 25.59 -11.24 -2.63
N ALA A 15 24.50 -11.95 -2.37
CA ALA A 15 24.33 -12.72 -1.14
C ALA A 15 25.36 -13.86 -1.01
N GLN A 16 25.73 -14.53 -2.11
CA GLN A 16 26.79 -15.53 -2.10
C GLN A 16 28.16 -14.91 -1.78
N LEU A 17 28.52 -13.81 -2.44
CA LEU A 17 29.78 -13.09 -2.18
C LEU A 17 29.88 -12.60 -0.73
N LEU A 18 28.78 -12.09 -0.16
CA LEU A 18 28.68 -11.72 1.25
C LEU A 18 28.95 -12.93 2.18
N ARG A 19 28.34 -14.09 1.90
CA ARG A 19 28.54 -15.32 2.70
C ARG A 19 29.98 -15.83 2.62
N GLU A 20 30.59 -15.75 1.44
CA GLU A 20 31.98 -16.14 1.19
C GLU A 20 32.99 -15.09 1.69
N ARG A 21 32.53 -13.93 2.18
CA ARG A 21 33.36 -12.80 2.64
C ARG A 21 34.27 -12.25 1.54
N ARG A 22 33.83 -12.30 0.28
CA ARG A 22 34.54 -11.80 -0.90
C ARG A 22 34.20 -10.33 -1.13
N TRP A 23 34.56 -9.49 -0.15
CA TRP A 23 34.16 -8.07 -0.12
C TRP A 23 34.64 -7.28 -1.34
N ASP A 24 35.83 -7.61 -1.86
CA ASP A 24 36.45 -6.92 -3.00
C ASP A 24 35.70 -7.15 -4.33
N GLU A 25 34.79 -8.12 -4.38
CA GLU A 25 33.99 -8.47 -5.55
C GLU A 25 32.56 -7.93 -5.49
N ILE A 26 32.20 -7.28 -4.39
CA ILE A 26 30.88 -6.68 -4.21
C ILE A 26 30.91 -5.24 -4.72
N ASP A 27 29.98 -4.92 -5.62
CA ASP A 27 29.66 -3.53 -5.92
C ASP A 27 28.92 -2.91 -4.72
N MET A 28 29.69 -2.24 -3.87
CA MET A 28 29.16 -1.65 -2.63
C MET A 28 28.22 -0.48 -2.89
N GLU A 29 28.42 0.28 -3.97
CA GLU A 29 27.54 1.40 -4.31
C GLU A 29 26.16 0.87 -4.72
N GLN A 30 26.13 -0.13 -5.62
CA GLN A 30 24.88 -0.79 -6.01
C GLN A 30 24.19 -1.45 -4.81
N LEU A 31 24.94 -2.13 -3.94
CA LEU A 31 24.34 -2.78 -2.76
C LEU A 31 23.66 -1.77 -1.82
N ILE A 32 24.28 -0.62 -1.57
CA ILE A 32 23.71 0.43 -0.72
C ILE A 32 22.43 0.98 -1.37
N GLU A 33 22.48 1.32 -2.66
CA GLU A 33 21.33 1.84 -3.40
C GLU A 33 20.14 0.89 -3.33
N GLU A 34 20.36 -0.40 -3.60
CA GLU A 34 19.29 -1.41 -3.60
C GLU A 34 18.68 -1.63 -2.20
N VAL A 35 19.49 -1.55 -1.14
CA VAL A 35 18.97 -1.65 0.24
C VAL A 35 18.12 -0.44 0.60
N GLU A 36 18.54 0.77 0.22
CA GLU A 36 17.77 2.00 0.45
C GLU A 36 16.45 1.99 -0.35
N ASP A 37 16.51 1.55 -1.61
CA ASP A 37 15.34 1.48 -2.48
C ASP A 37 14.35 0.39 -2.08
N LEU A 38 14.82 -0.76 -1.57
CA LEU A 38 13.94 -1.79 -1.00
C LEU A 38 13.09 -1.23 0.13
N GLY A 39 13.71 -0.53 1.10
CA GLY A 39 12.98 0.07 2.22
C GLY A 39 11.97 1.14 1.77
N ARG A 40 12.33 1.92 0.74
CA ARG A 40 11.44 2.92 0.13
C ARG A 40 10.27 2.27 -0.62
N SER A 41 10.53 1.18 -1.35
CA SER A 41 9.53 0.44 -2.11
C SER A 41 8.46 -0.16 -1.22
N GLU A 42 8.84 -0.79 -0.11
CA GLU A 42 7.87 -1.39 0.84
C GLU A 42 6.94 -0.35 1.45
N ARG A 43 7.50 0.77 1.93
CA ARG A 43 6.74 1.91 2.42
C ARG A 43 5.80 2.47 1.34
N ASN A 44 6.28 2.66 0.12
CA ASN A 44 5.45 3.18 -0.96
C ASN A 44 4.32 2.21 -1.32
N SER A 45 4.57 0.91 -1.25
CA SER A 45 3.58 -0.11 -1.56
C SER A 45 2.45 -0.14 -0.53
N ILE A 46 2.77 -0.12 0.78
CA ILE A 46 1.76 0.00 1.85
C ILE A 46 0.91 1.26 1.65
N LYS A 47 1.54 2.42 1.40
CA LYS A 47 0.82 3.69 1.16
C LYS A 47 -0.09 3.63 -0.07
N SER A 48 0.35 2.96 -1.13
CA SER A 48 -0.42 2.76 -2.35
C SER A 48 -1.65 1.88 -2.10
N GLN A 49 -1.46 0.76 -1.38
CA GLN A 49 -2.55 -0.13 -1.01
C GLN A 49 -3.56 0.54 -0.08
N LEU A 50 -3.08 1.28 0.93
CA LEU A 50 -3.95 2.04 1.82
C LEU A 50 -4.78 3.08 1.05
N SER A 51 -4.18 3.77 0.07
CA SER A 51 -4.89 4.71 -0.79
C SER A 51 -5.95 4.02 -1.66
N ARG A 52 -5.69 2.79 -2.12
CA ARG A 52 -6.64 1.98 -2.90
C ARG A 52 -7.79 1.51 -2.02
N LEU A 53 -7.49 0.98 -0.83
CA LEU A 53 -8.45 0.57 0.17
C LEU A 53 -9.42 1.70 0.53
N LEU A 54 -8.90 2.86 0.93
CA LEU A 54 -9.71 4.04 1.26
C LEU A 54 -10.58 4.51 0.09
N LEU A 55 -10.08 4.44 -1.15
CA LEU A 55 -10.86 4.77 -2.34
C LEU A 55 -12.08 3.86 -2.48
N HIS A 56 -11.91 2.55 -2.29
CA HIS A 56 -13.01 1.60 -2.40
C HIS A 56 -13.97 1.70 -1.22
N LEU A 57 -13.50 1.97 0.00
CA LEU A 57 -14.36 2.26 1.16
C LEU A 57 -15.21 3.52 0.94
N LEU A 58 -14.65 4.59 0.36
CA LEU A 58 -15.43 5.78 -0.01
C LEU A 58 -16.47 5.47 -1.10
N LYS A 59 -16.10 4.70 -2.12
CA LYS A 59 -17.08 4.27 -3.15
C LYS A 59 -18.18 3.41 -2.54
N TRP A 60 -17.84 2.52 -1.62
CA TRP A 60 -18.78 1.67 -0.89
C TRP A 60 -19.78 2.50 -0.07
N GLN A 61 -19.30 3.52 0.66
CA GLN A 61 -20.13 4.38 1.49
C GLN A 61 -21.05 5.30 0.68
N TYR A 62 -20.52 5.94 -0.36
CA TYR A 62 -21.22 7.02 -1.08
C TYR A 62 -21.91 6.59 -2.38
N GLN A 63 -21.75 5.33 -2.80
CA GLN A 63 -22.49 4.75 -3.92
C GLN A 63 -23.09 3.37 -3.56
N PRO A 64 -24.00 3.28 -2.56
CA PRO A 64 -24.61 2.02 -2.14
C PRO A 64 -25.28 1.22 -3.26
N GLN A 65 -25.87 1.93 -4.23
CA GLN A 65 -26.49 1.37 -5.44
C GLN A 65 -25.51 0.77 -6.46
N ARG A 66 -24.20 0.95 -6.26
CA ARG A 66 -23.12 0.41 -7.12
C ARG A 66 -22.21 -0.58 -6.40
N ARG A 67 -22.55 -0.95 -5.16
CA ARG A 67 -21.85 -2.01 -4.43
C ARG A 67 -21.86 -3.29 -5.27
N SER A 68 -20.72 -3.95 -5.33
CA SER A 68 -20.51 -5.16 -6.10
C SER A 68 -19.42 -6.01 -5.45
N ASP A 69 -19.44 -7.30 -5.75
CA ASP A 69 -18.43 -8.26 -5.28
C ASP A 69 -17.03 -7.82 -5.71
N SER A 70 -16.86 -7.28 -6.92
CA SER A 70 -15.57 -6.75 -7.38
C SER A 70 -15.02 -5.60 -6.51
N TRP A 71 -15.89 -4.78 -5.88
CA TRP A 71 -15.43 -3.76 -4.95
C TRP A 71 -15.04 -4.34 -3.60
N LEU A 72 -15.77 -5.36 -3.11
CA LEU A 72 -15.39 -6.15 -1.94
C LEU A 72 -14.05 -6.84 -2.16
N ASP A 73 -13.86 -7.49 -3.30
CA ASP A 73 -12.59 -8.14 -3.67
C ASP A 73 -11.43 -7.13 -3.64
N SER A 74 -11.65 -5.92 -4.16
CA SER A 74 -10.63 -4.86 -4.14
C SER A 74 -10.31 -4.35 -2.73
N ILE A 75 -11.29 -4.35 -1.82
CA ILE A 75 -11.10 -3.98 -0.41
C ILE A 75 -10.28 -5.07 0.29
N ASN A 76 -10.70 -6.33 0.15
CA ASN A 76 -10.05 -7.47 0.80
C ASN A 76 -8.62 -7.67 0.29
N ASP A 77 -8.41 -7.64 -1.03
CA ASP A 77 -7.08 -7.73 -1.66
C ASP A 77 -6.15 -6.61 -1.18
N ALA A 78 -6.66 -5.38 -0.99
CA ALA A 78 -5.85 -4.29 -0.46
C ALA A 78 -5.48 -4.48 1.02
N ARG A 79 -6.36 -5.08 1.84
CA ARG A 79 -6.07 -5.42 3.24
C ARG A 79 -5.01 -6.51 3.33
N THR A 80 -5.22 -7.63 2.64
CA THR A 80 -4.25 -8.74 2.60
C THR A 80 -2.87 -8.26 2.14
N GLN A 81 -2.79 -7.46 1.08
CA GLN A 81 -1.50 -6.93 0.63
C GLN A 81 -0.82 -5.96 1.61
N ILE A 82 -1.56 -5.29 2.49
CA ILE A 82 -0.98 -4.49 3.57
C ILE A 82 -0.49 -5.40 4.69
N GLU A 83 -1.30 -6.39 5.07
CA GLU A 83 -0.96 -7.38 6.09
C GLU A 83 0.30 -8.16 5.72
N ASP A 84 0.34 -8.78 4.53
CA ASP A 84 1.50 -9.53 4.02
C ASP A 84 2.80 -8.69 4.12
N LYS A 85 2.72 -7.40 3.78
CA LYS A 85 3.86 -6.48 3.85
C LYS A 85 4.30 -6.16 5.27
N ILE A 86 3.36 -6.10 6.21
CA ILE A 86 3.66 -5.91 7.63
C ILE A 86 4.23 -7.20 8.21
N GLU A 87 3.76 -8.37 7.80
CA GLU A 87 4.32 -9.66 8.19
C GLU A 87 5.77 -9.81 7.71
N ASP A 88 6.05 -9.45 6.46
CA ASP A 88 7.39 -9.43 5.87
C ASP A 88 8.30 -8.35 6.50
N SER A 89 7.72 -7.28 7.04
CA SER A 89 8.45 -6.15 7.63
C SER A 89 7.76 -5.60 8.89
N PRO A 90 7.86 -6.29 10.04
CA PRO A 90 7.13 -5.91 11.27
C PRO A 90 7.42 -4.50 11.78
N SER A 91 8.61 -3.94 11.46
CA SER A 91 8.94 -2.55 11.77
C SER A 91 8.03 -1.52 11.09
N LEU A 92 7.24 -1.91 10.10
CA LEU A 92 6.28 -1.05 9.39
C LEU A 92 4.86 -1.13 9.96
N GLN A 93 4.63 -1.82 11.09
CA GLN A 93 3.30 -1.98 11.69
C GLN A 93 2.59 -0.64 11.98
N SER A 94 3.31 0.41 12.38
CA SER A 94 2.74 1.74 12.63
C SER A 94 2.53 2.56 11.36
N TYR A 95 3.14 2.16 10.24
CA TYR A 95 3.23 2.96 9.03
C TYR A 95 1.88 3.25 8.35
N PRO A 96 0.89 2.33 8.31
CA PRO A 96 -0.45 2.66 7.82
C PRO A 96 -1.09 3.82 8.59
N ALA A 97 -0.92 3.85 9.91
CA ALA A 97 -1.45 4.92 10.76
C ALA A 97 -0.77 6.26 10.45
N GLU A 98 0.55 6.26 10.32
CA GLU A 98 1.35 7.43 9.97
C GLU A 98 0.99 8.02 8.59
N GLN A 99 0.53 7.18 7.66
CA GLN A 99 0.22 7.58 6.28
C GLN A 99 -1.27 7.77 6.00
N LEU A 100 -2.14 7.60 7.01
CA LEU A 100 -3.59 7.57 6.81
C LEU A 100 -4.12 8.85 6.15
N ASP A 101 -3.74 10.02 6.65
CA ASP A 101 -4.21 11.32 6.14
C ASP A 101 -3.76 11.57 4.69
N ASP A 102 -2.50 11.25 4.40
CA ASP A 102 -1.90 11.38 3.07
C ASP A 102 -2.56 10.44 2.05
N ALA A 103 -2.79 9.19 2.46
CA ALA A 103 -3.47 8.18 1.65
C ALA A 103 -4.94 8.59 1.42
N TYR A 104 -5.61 9.08 2.45
CA TYR A 104 -6.99 9.56 2.39
C TYR A 104 -7.12 10.76 1.44
N ALA A 105 -6.25 11.76 1.52
CA ALA A 105 -6.29 12.92 0.63
C ALA A 105 -6.15 12.54 -0.86
N ARG A 106 -5.42 11.46 -1.16
CA ARG A 106 -5.32 10.88 -2.51
C ARG A 106 -6.59 10.11 -2.87
N ALA A 107 -7.06 9.23 -1.98
CA ALA A 107 -8.26 8.43 -2.14
C ALA A 107 -9.50 9.30 -2.38
N ARG A 108 -9.68 10.36 -1.57
CA ARG A 108 -10.78 11.33 -1.65
C ARG A 108 -10.88 11.99 -3.02
N ARG A 109 -9.76 12.47 -3.57
CA ARG A 109 -9.70 13.05 -4.92
C ARG A 109 -10.04 12.03 -6.00
N ARG A 110 -9.52 10.81 -5.88
CA ARG A 110 -9.84 9.71 -6.80
C ARG A 110 -11.30 9.29 -6.72
N ALA A 111 -11.88 9.26 -5.52
CA ALA A 111 -13.29 8.93 -5.30
C ALA A 111 -14.18 9.97 -5.98
N ALA A 112 -13.95 11.27 -5.76
CA ALA A 112 -14.67 12.33 -6.46
C ALA A 112 -14.62 12.16 -7.99
N ASN A 113 -13.42 11.93 -8.53
CA ASN A 113 -13.24 11.73 -9.98
C ASN A 113 -13.97 10.48 -10.51
N GLN A 114 -13.88 9.33 -9.83
CA GLN A 114 -14.46 8.07 -10.29
C GLN A 114 -15.97 7.99 -10.09
N THR A 115 -16.49 8.63 -9.04
CA THR A 115 -17.92 8.62 -8.72
C THR A 115 -18.69 9.71 -9.47
N GLY A 116 -18.01 10.78 -9.88
CA GLY A 116 -18.62 12.00 -10.42
C GLY A 116 -19.27 12.87 -9.34
N LEU A 117 -19.12 12.53 -8.05
CA LEU A 117 -19.64 13.33 -6.95
C LEU A 117 -18.70 14.51 -6.65
N PRO A 118 -19.24 15.67 -6.21
CA PRO A 118 -18.43 16.80 -5.77
C PRO A 118 -17.42 16.38 -4.69
N LEU A 119 -16.22 16.97 -4.70
CA LEU A 119 -15.21 16.70 -3.68
C LEU A 119 -15.73 17.02 -2.25
N SER A 120 -16.64 17.99 -2.13
CA SER A 120 -17.31 18.38 -0.88
C SER A 120 -18.26 17.32 -0.31
N THR A 121 -18.67 16.32 -1.11
CA THR A 121 -19.45 15.17 -0.62
C THR A 121 -18.63 14.31 0.34
N PHE A 122 -17.31 14.29 0.17
CA PHE A 122 -16.40 13.52 1.02
C PHE A 122 -15.77 14.42 2.09
N PRO A 123 -15.73 13.99 3.37
CA PRO A 123 -15.09 14.73 4.45
C PRO A 123 -13.68 15.21 4.11
N ALA A 124 -13.29 16.38 4.63
CA ALA A 124 -11.95 16.93 4.38
C ALA A 124 -10.84 16.15 5.11
N VAL A 125 -11.19 15.54 6.24
CA VAL A 125 -10.34 14.69 7.09
C VAL A 125 -10.86 13.26 7.03
N CYS A 126 -9.97 12.27 7.15
CA CYS A 126 -10.36 10.87 7.13
C CYS A 126 -11.38 10.58 8.25
N PRO A 127 -12.58 10.08 7.94
CA PRO A 127 -13.59 9.77 8.95
C PRO A 127 -13.41 8.39 9.60
N TYR A 128 -12.46 7.58 9.09
CA TYR A 128 -12.23 6.22 9.55
C TYR A 128 -10.98 6.16 10.42
N ALA A 129 -11.00 5.36 11.48
CA ALA A 129 -9.78 5.01 12.20
C ALA A 129 -8.98 3.99 11.37
N VAL A 130 -7.64 4.02 11.50
CA VAL A 130 -6.79 3.05 10.78
C VAL A 130 -7.10 1.60 11.18
N ALA A 131 -7.46 1.37 12.44
CA ALA A 131 -7.86 0.04 12.91
C ALA A 131 -9.09 -0.47 12.15
N ASP A 132 -10.14 0.35 12.02
CA ASP A 132 -11.34 0.01 11.27
C ASP A 132 -11.02 -0.22 9.78
N VAL A 133 -10.18 0.63 9.18
CA VAL A 133 -9.82 0.50 7.76
C VAL A 133 -9.16 -0.86 7.50
N LEU A 134 -8.30 -1.33 8.40
CA LEU A 134 -7.57 -2.59 8.26
C LEU A 134 -8.36 -3.81 8.74
N ASP A 135 -9.41 -3.63 9.54
CA ASP A 135 -10.31 -4.70 9.99
C ASP A 135 -11.06 -5.33 8.81
N GLU A 136 -10.96 -6.65 8.65
CA GLU A 136 -11.56 -7.42 7.54
C GLU A 136 -13.09 -7.27 7.46
N ASP A 137 -13.76 -7.14 8.60
CA ASP A 137 -15.22 -7.08 8.70
C ASP A 137 -15.77 -5.66 8.55
N PHE A 138 -14.90 -4.65 8.55
CA PHE A 138 -15.34 -3.26 8.47
C PHE A 138 -15.78 -2.89 7.05
N LEU A 139 -17.01 -2.38 6.95
CA LEU A 139 -17.52 -1.68 5.78
C LEU A 139 -18.28 -0.45 6.24
N PRO A 140 -17.97 0.76 5.73
CA PRO A 140 -18.61 1.98 6.20
C PRO A 140 -20.09 2.01 5.79
N ASP A 141 -20.95 2.26 6.77
CA ASP A 141 -22.37 2.50 6.55
C ASP A 141 -22.63 3.79 5.79
N ASN A 142 -23.82 3.87 5.19
CA ASN A 142 -24.23 5.03 4.39
C ASN A 142 -24.07 6.32 5.22
N ALA A 143 -23.39 7.32 4.65
CA ALA A 143 -23.40 8.65 5.23
C ALA A 143 -24.86 9.12 5.31
N SER A 144 -25.31 9.44 6.53
CA SER A 144 -26.64 10.02 6.79
C SER A 144 -26.73 11.44 6.27
#